data_AF-A0A964LDF4-F1
#
_entry.id   AF-A0A964LDF4-F1
#
_cell.length_a   1.000
_cell.length_b   1.000
_cell.length_c   1.000
_cell.angle_alpha   90.00
_cell.angle_beta   90.00
_cell.angle_gamma   90.00
#
_symmetry.space_group_name_H-M   'P 1'
#
loop_
_entity.id
_entity.type
_entity.pdbx_description
1 polymer ?
#
loop_
_entity_poly.entity_id
_entity_poly.type
_entity_poly.pdbx_seq_one_letter_code
_entity_poly.pdbx_strand_id
1 'polypeptide(L)' 'MILIDADIEAMFNHVADGIATEAEDRRLGELLRASLETRCAYREFMALHSALHCDGVAAGLPELSHFSRETKLDLGGNK' A
#
# COMPACT_ATOMS: atom_id res chain seq x y z
N MET A 1 -19.32 4.19 -13.86
CA MET A 1 -19.13 3.51 -12.56
C MET A 1 -19.09 2.03 -12.87
N ILE A 2 -17.91 1.41 -12.75
CA ILE A 2 -17.72 -0.01 -13.01
C ILE A 2 -18.33 -0.75 -11.82
N LEU A 3 -19.37 -1.57 -12.04
CA LEU A 3 -19.92 -2.43 -10.99
C LEU A 3 -19.05 -3.68 -10.90
N ILE A 4 -18.19 -3.73 -9.89
CA ILE A 4 -17.41 -4.92 -9.57
C ILE A 4 -18.30 -5.83 -8.72
N ASP A 5 -18.37 -7.10 -9.09
CA ASP A 5 -19.04 -8.13 -8.29
C ASP A 5 -18.37 -8.23 -6.90
N ALA A 6 -19.16 -8.39 -5.84
CA ALA A 6 -18.64 -8.54 -4.47
C ALA A 6 -17.61 -9.67 -4.35
N ASP A 7 -17.77 -10.73 -5.15
CA ASP A 7 -16.82 -11.86 -5.20
C ASP A 7 -15.46 -11.46 -5.79
N ILE A 8 -15.43 -10.48 -6.70
CA ILE A 8 -14.19 -9.97 -7.31
C ILE A 8 -13.50 -9.01 -6.33
N GLU A 9 -14.26 -8.17 -5.63
CA GLU A 9 -13.72 -7.27 -4.62
C GLU A 9 -13.09 -8.04 -3.44
N ALA A 10 -13.76 -9.10 -2.95
CA ALA A 10 -13.18 -9.96 -1.92
C ALA A 10 -11.84 -10.58 -2.37
N MET A 11 -11.80 -11.06 -3.61
CA MET A 11 -10.58 -11.62 -4.20
C MET A 11 -9.46 -10.59 -4.33
N PHE A 12 -9.77 -9.33 -4.67
CA PHE A 12 -8.75 -8.26 -4.69
C PHE A 12 -8.15 -8.01 -3.30
N ASN A 13 -8.98 -8.00 -2.26
CA ASN A 13 -8.53 -7.85 -0.88
C ASN A 13 -7.62 -9.01 -0.45
N HIS A 14 -8.03 -10.25 -0.71
CA HIS A 14 -7.20 -11.42 -0.37
C HIS A 14 -5.81 -11.36 -1.03
N VAL A 15 -5.75 -10.92 -2.29
CA VAL A 15 -4.48 -10.79 -3.02
C VAL A 15 -3.63 -9.67 -2.44
N ALA A 16 -4.22 -8.52 -2.13
CA ALA A 16 -3.49 -7.39 -1.55
C ALA A 16 -2.98 -7.68 -0.12
N ASP A 17 -3.77 -8.41 0.67
CA ASP A 17 -3.40 -8.84 2.02
C ASP A 17 -2.42 -10.03 2.03
N GLY A 18 -2.13 -10.62 0.86
CA GLY A 18 -1.22 -11.77 0.71
C GLY A 18 -1.77 -13.09 1.27
N ILE A 19 -3.10 -13.21 1.39
CA ILE A 19 -3.80 -14.40 1.91
C ILE A 19 -4.58 -15.16 0.84
N ALA A 20 -4.52 -14.71 -0.42
CA ALA A 20 -5.17 -15.38 -1.54
C ALA A 20 -4.64 -16.82 -1.72
N THR A 21 -5.57 -17.71 -2.04
CA THR A 21 -5.25 -19.07 -2.46
C THR A 21 -4.72 -19.09 -3.89
N GLU A 22 -3.97 -20.13 -4.26
CA GLU A 22 -3.49 -20.30 -5.66
C GLU A 22 -4.64 -20.33 -6.68
N ALA A 23 -5.82 -20.80 -6.29
CA ALA A 23 -7.01 -20.82 -7.12
C ALA A 23 -7.54 -19.40 -7.38
N GLU A 24 -7.55 -18.55 -6.36
CA GLU A 24 -7.92 -17.14 -6.47
C GLU A 24 -6.91 -16.37 -7.32
N ASP A 25 -5.61 -16.57 -7.12
CA ASP A 25 -4.56 -15.94 -7.94
C ASP A 25 -4.71 -16.30 -9.42
N ARG A 26 -4.96 -17.59 -9.71
CA ARG A 26 -5.18 -18.04 -11.09
C ARG A 26 -6.43 -17.40 -11.69
N ARG A 27 -7.55 -17.41 -10.95
CA ARG A 27 -8.81 -16.82 -11.39
C ARG A 27 -8.69 -15.32 -11.64
N LEU A 28 -8.03 -14.59 -10.75
CA LEU A 28 -7.72 -13.18 -10.95
C LEU A 28 -6.88 -12.98 -12.22
N GLY A 29 -5.84 -13.79 -12.41
CA GLY A 29 -5.02 -13.75 -13.61
C GLY A 29 -5.78 -14.01 -14.91
N GLU A 30 -6.79 -14.87 -14.89
CA GLU A 30 -7.69 -15.12 -16.04
C GLU A 30 -8.59 -13.91 -16.31
N LEU A 31 -9.21 -13.36 -15.27
CA LEU A 31 -10.10 -12.20 -15.38
C LEU A 31 -9.35 -10.95 -15.88
N LEU A 32 -8.15 -10.70 -15.37
CA LEU A 32 -7.30 -9.59 -15.81
C LEU A 32 -6.88 -9.73 -17.28
N ARG A 33 -6.72 -10.95 -17.81
CA ARG A 33 -6.46 -11.15 -19.24
C ARG A 33 -7.71 -10.92 -20.08
N ALA A 34 -8.85 -11.43 -19.63
CA ALA A 34 -10.11 -11.41 -20.36
C ALA A 34 -10.76 -10.03 -20.47
N SER A 35 -10.64 -9.17 -19.45
CA SER A 35 -11.43 -7.94 -19.35
C SER A 35 -10.60 -6.68 -19.11
N LEU A 36 -10.79 -5.66 -19.97
CA LEU A 36 -10.22 -4.33 -19.74
C LEU A 36 -10.85 -3.67 -18.50
N GLU A 37 -12.14 -3.85 -18.31
CA GLU A 37 -12.87 -3.30 -17.16
C GLU A 37 -12.30 -3.83 -15.84
N THR A 38 -12.03 -5.14 -15.77
CA THR A 38 -11.40 -5.75 -14.59
C THR A 38 -9.97 -5.27 -14.36
N ARG A 39 -9.20 -5.00 -15.43
CA ARG A 39 -7.88 -4.37 -15.29
C ARG A 39 -7.94 -2.95 -14.75
N CYS A 40 -8.91 -2.15 -15.20
CA CYS A 40 -9.11 -0.79 -14.70
C CYS A 40 -9.50 -0.82 -13.21
N ALA A 41 -10.51 -1.62 -12.87
CA ALA A 41 -10.95 -1.86 -11.50
C ALA A 41 -9.81 -2.27 -10.57
N TYR A 42 -9.01 -3.27 -10.96
CA TYR A 42 -7.88 -3.74 -10.16
C TYR A 42 -6.81 -2.64 -9.95
N ARG A 43 -6.52 -1.83 -10.98
CA ARG A 43 -5.57 -0.72 -10.88
C ARG A 43 -6.06 0.37 -9.93
N GLU A 44 -7.35 0.74 -10.00
CA GLU A 44 -7.96 1.70 -9.10
C GLU A 44 -7.92 1.20 -7.64
N PHE A 45 -8.26 -0.07 -7.43
CA PHE A 45 -8.16 -0.72 -6.12
C PHE A 45 -6.73 -0.68 -5.56
N MET A 46 -5.73 -1.10 -6.33
CA MET A 46 -4.33 -1.12 -5.87
C MET A 46 -3.78 0.29 -5.59
N ALA A 47 -4.20 1.29 -6.36
CA ALA A 47 -3.81 2.68 -6.11
C ALA A 47 -4.36 3.18 -4.76
N LEU A 48 -5.64 2.89 -4.47
CA LEU A 48 -6.24 3.24 -3.18
C LEU A 48 -5.60 2.46 -2.02
N HIS A 49 -5.42 1.14 -2.18
CA HIS A 49 -4.79 0.29 -1.18
C HIS A 49 -3.37 0.77 -0.84
N SER A 50 -2.56 1.11 -1.85
CA SER A 50 -1.23 1.67 -1.63
C SER A 50 -1.26 3.02 -0.92
N ALA A 51 -2.21 3.90 -1.24
CA ALA A 51 -2.34 5.20 -0.58
C ALA A 51 -2.62 5.06 0.92
N LEU A 52 -3.50 4.11 1.30
CA LEU A 52 -3.82 3.82 2.70
C LEU A 52 -2.59 3.33 3.49
N HIS A 53 -1.72 2.52 2.87
CA HIS A 53 -0.47 2.09 3.51
C HIS A 53 0.55 3.23 3.68
N CYS A 54 0.60 4.18 2.75
CA CYS A 54 1.48 5.35 2.89
C CYS A 54 1.09 6.24 4.08
N ASP A 55 -0.21 6.44 4.31
CA ASP A 55 -0.70 7.25 5.44
C ASP A 55 -0.52 6.53 6.78
N GLY A 56 -0.60 5.20 6.81
CA GLY A 56 -0.34 4.37 8.00
C GLY A 56 1.11 4.44 8.49
N VAL A 57 2.09 4.54 7.58
CA VAL A 57 3.51 4.73 7.94
C VAL A 57 3.76 6.12 8.54
N ALA A 58 3.04 7.14 8.07
CA ALA A 58 3.14 8.50 8.62
C ALA A 58 2.51 8.62 10.02
N ALA A 59 1.46 7.84 10.32
CA ALA A 59 0.77 7.87 11.61
C ALA A 59 1.32 6.86 12.65
N GLY A 60 2.17 5.92 12.24
CA GLY A 60 2.61 4.77 13.05
C GLY A 60 3.99 4.87 13.70
N LEU A 61 4.69 5.99 13.63
CA LEU A 61 5.99 6.18 14.32
C LEU A 61 5.82 7.06 15.58
N PRO A 62 5.58 6.49 16.77
CA PRO A 62 6.07 7.11 17.99
C PRO A 62 7.61 6.91 18.03
N GLU A 63 8.33 8.01 18.26
CA GLU A 63 9.79 8.03 18.51
C GLU A 63 10.75 8.03 17.31
N LEU A 64 10.73 9.10 16.51
CA LEU A 64 11.98 9.69 15.98
C LEU A 64 12.04 11.21 16.21
N SER A 65 11.30 11.74 17.18
CA SER A 65 11.38 13.16 17.59
C SER A 65 12.49 13.44 18.60
N HIS A 66 13.24 12.43 19.05
CA HIS A 66 14.30 12.59 20.05
C HIS A 66 15.73 12.68 19.51
N PHE A 67 15.93 12.74 18.19
CA PHE A 67 17.25 12.92 17.58
C PHE A 67 17.41 14.31 16.93
N SER A 68 17.01 15.37 17.65
CA SER A 68 17.32 16.74 17.24
C SER A 68 17.48 17.65 18.43
N ARG A 69 18.49 17.38 19.28
CA ARG A 69 19.13 18.35 20.18
C ARG A 69 20.27 17.66 20.91
N GLU A 70 21.40 17.49 20.25
CA GLU A 70 22.73 17.47 20.90
C GLU A 70 23.84 17.39 19.85
N THR A 71 23.94 18.42 19.02
CA THR A 71 25.21 18.80 18.40
C THR A 71 25.45 20.28 18.66
N LYS A 72 25.67 20.62 19.94
CA LYS A 72 26.47 21.82 20.27
C LYS A 72 27.91 21.50 19.85
N LEU A 73 28.23 21.77 18.59
CA LEU A 73 29.61 21.94 18.17
C LEU A 73 30.11 23.24 18.80
N ASP A 74 30.75 23.11 19.95
CA ASP A 74 31.54 24.17 20.56
C ASP A 74 32.80 24.37 19.72
N LEU A 75 32.72 25.29 18.75
CA LEU A 75 33.91 25.82 18.09
C LEU A 75 34.53 26.89 19.00
N GLY A 76 35.14 26.41 20.08
CA GLY A 76 36.06 27.18 20.90
C GLY A 76 37.21 27.68 20.04
N GLY A 77 37.17 28.97 19.71
CA GLY A 77 38.30 29.69 19.15
C GLY A 77 39.47 29.59 20.12
N ASN A 78 40.59 29.04 19.65
CA ASN A 78 41.85 29.13 20.35
C ASN A 78 42.77 30.12 19.63
N LYS A 79 43.38 30.95 20.46
CA LYS A 79 44.15 32.16 20.17
C LYS A 79 45.40 31.93 19.33
#